data_AF-S4Q0A0-F1
#
_entry.id   AF-S4Q0A0-F1
#
_cell.length_a   1.000
_cell.length_b   1.000
_cell.length_c   1.000
_cell.angle_alpha   90.00
_cell.angle_beta   90.00
_cell.angle_gamma   90.00
#
_symmetry.space_group_name_H-M   'P 1'
#
loop_
_entity.id
_entity.type
_entity.pdbx_description
1 polymer ?
#
loop_
_entity_poly.entity_id
_entity_poly.type
_entity_poly.pdbx_seq_one_letter_code
_entity_poly.pdbx_strand_id
1 'polypeptide(L)'
;MIETVLFHQGALQEYIIVCCQAPDGGLVDKPGKPRDIYHTCYTLSGLSVAQHGTGANDAYVVGTHHNELNRIHPLHNIAPHLAYNALHYFIRHPPPVKDKN
;
A
#
# COMPACT_ATOMS: atom_id res chain seq x y z
N MET A 1 15.06 4.13 -9.92
CA MET A 1 14.64 4.40 -8.53
C MET A 1 14.71 5.90 -8.34
N ILE A 2 13.75 6.48 -7.63
CA ILE A 2 13.77 7.92 -7.31
C ILE A 2 14.45 8.11 -5.96
N GLU A 3 15.23 9.18 -5.80
CA GLU A 3 15.97 9.42 -4.55
C GLU A 3 15.04 9.78 -3.40
N THR A 4 13.92 10.44 -3.69
CA THR A 4 12.94 10.89 -2.71
C THR A 4 11.52 10.79 -3.28
N VAL A 5 10.54 10.67 -2.40
CA VAL A 5 9.12 10.85 -2.75
C VAL A 5 8.71 12.32 -2.54
N LEU A 6 7.66 12.77 -3.22
CA LEU A 6 7.15 14.14 -3.15
C LEU A 6 6.18 14.36 -1.96
N PHE A 7 6.44 13.71 -0.83
CA PHE A 7 5.72 13.88 0.44
C PHE A 7 6.63 13.52 1.63
N HIS A 8 6.24 13.90 2.84
CA HIS A 8 7.03 13.61 4.03
C HIS A 8 6.77 12.19 4.55
N GLN A 9 7.63 11.24 4.19
CA GLN A 9 7.49 9.82 4.56
C GLN A 9 7.34 9.60 6.06
N GLY A 10 8.21 10.20 6.88
CA GLY A 10 8.22 10.02 8.35
C GLY A 10 6.90 10.44 8.99
N ALA A 11 6.50 11.69 8.80
CA ALA A 11 5.23 12.24 9.27
C ALA A 11 3.99 11.41 8.87
N LEU A 12 3.94 10.86 7.65
CA LEU A 12 2.83 9.98 7.24
C LEU A 12 2.83 8.68 8.06
N GLN A 13 3.99 8.05 8.24
CA GLN A 13 4.09 6.84 9.08
C GLN A 13 3.74 7.12 10.54
N GLU A 14 4.23 8.23 11.10
CA GLU A 14 3.92 8.65 12.47
C GLU A 14 2.43 8.86 12.67
N TYR A 15 1.76 9.58 11.75
CA TYR A 15 0.31 9.76 11.82
C TYR A 15 -0.42 8.42 11.82
N ILE A 16 -0.05 7.51 10.92
CA ILE A 16 -0.69 6.20 10.82
C ILE A 16 -0.49 5.37 12.10
N ILE A 17 0.76 5.28 12.57
CA ILE A 17 1.14 4.45 13.72
C ILE A 17 0.54 5.02 15.02
N VAL A 18 0.50 6.34 15.19
CA VAL A 18 0.06 6.97 16.44
C VAL A 18 -1.45 7.22 16.47
N CYS A 19 -2.06 7.64 15.34
CA CYS A 19 -3.43 8.15 15.32
C CYS A 19 -4.46 7.20 14.70
N CYS A 20 -4.05 6.29 13.82
CA CYS A 20 -4.97 5.52 12.99
C CYS A 20 -5.15 4.05 13.42
N GLN A 21 -4.60 3.63 14.56
CA GLN A 21 -4.75 2.26 15.05
C GLN A 21 -5.88 2.15 16.08
N ALA A 22 -6.79 1.20 15.88
CA ALA A 22 -7.80 0.87 16.89
C ALA A 22 -7.18 -0.06 17.97
N PRO A 23 -7.48 0.14 19.27
CA PRO A 23 -6.91 -0.68 20.35
C PRO A 23 -7.27 -2.18 20.26
N ASP A 24 -8.39 -2.52 19.63
CA ASP A 24 -8.89 -3.88 19.41
C ASP A 24 -8.50 -4.46 18.03
N GLY A 25 -7.63 -3.75 17.28
CA GLY A 25 -7.17 -4.14 15.95
C GLY A 25 -7.97 -3.50 14.80
N GLY A 26 -7.34 -3.42 13.63
CA GLY A 26 -7.85 -2.64 12.49
C GLY A 26 -7.44 -1.17 12.56
N LEU A 27 -7.69 -0.44 11.48
CA LEU A 27 -7.36 0.99 11.37
C LEU A 27 -8.60 1.85 11.17
N VAL A 28 -8.45 3.13 11.54
CA VAL A 28 -9.50 4.15 11.54
C VAL A 28 -9.11 5.31 10.63
N ASP A 29 -10.10 6.11 10.23
CA ASP A 29 -9.92 7.41 9.58
C ASP A 29 -9.01 8.33 10.43
N LYS A 30 -9.42 8.57 11.68
CA LYS A 30 -8.76 9.42 12.66
C LYS A 30 -9.26 9.10 14.08
N PRO A 31 -8.65 9.65 15.14
CA PRO A 31 -9.11 9.44 16.51
C PRO A 31 -10.60 9.74 16.69
N GLY A 32 -11.30 8.86 17.42
CA GLY A 32 -12.74 8.97 17.70
C GLY A 32 -13.65 8.49 16.56
N LYS A 33 -13.13 7.96 15.45
CA LYS A 33 -13.92 7.30 14.41
C LYS A 33 -13.90 5.78 14.55
N PRO A 34 -14.99 5.08 14.17
CA PRO A 34 -15.05 3.63 14.24
C PRO A 34 -14.06 3.02 13.24
N ARG A 35 -13.59 1.80 13.55
CA ARG A 35 -12.77 1.01 12.62
C ARG A 35 -13.63 0.40 11.53
N ASP A 36 -13.05 0.25 10.35
CA ASP A 36 -13.65 -0.48 9.25
C ASP A 36 -12.58 -1.11 8.33
N ILE A 37 -13.02 -1.98 7.43
CA ILE A 37 -12.12 -2.69 6.50
C ILE A 37 -11.54 -1.77 5.43
N TYR A 38 -12.22 -0.66 5.12
CA TYR A 38 -11.79 0.30 4.11
C TYR A 38 -10.55 1.05 4.61
N HIS A 39 -10.62 1.66 5.79
CA HIS A 39 -9.50 2.33 6.44
C HIS A 39 -8.41 1.35 6.83
N THR A 40 -8.76 0.13 7.24
CA THR A 40 -7.74 -0.92 7.45
C THR A 40 -6.94 -1.18 6.17
N CYS A 41 -7.59 -1.35 5.02
CA CYS A 41 -6.91 -1.57 3.75
C CYS A 41 -6.06 -0.36 3.33
N TYR A 42 -6.68 0.81 3.19
CA TYR A 42 -6.01 1.97 2.60
C TYR A 42 -4.96 2.61 3.51
N THR A 43 -5.12 2.54 4.83
CA THR A 43 -4.12 3.05 5.76
C THR A 43 -2.89 2.14 5.77
N LEU A 44 -3.04 0.81 5.69
CA LEU A 44 -1.90 -0.11 5.50
C LEU A 44 -1.23 0.08 4.13
N SER A 45 -2.00 0.27 3.06
CA SER A 45 -1.46 0.61 1.74
C SER A 45 -0.66 1.90 1.77
N GLY A 46 -1.17 2.95 2.40
CA GLY A 46 -0.48 4.22 2.58
C GLY A 46 0.81 4.10 3.39
N LEU A 47 0.79 3.28 4.46
CA LEU A 47 1.98 2.97 5.25
C LEU A 47 3.05 2.26 4.41
N SER A 48 2.66 1.28 3.59
CA SER A 48 3.57 0.61 2.65
C SER A 48 4.18 1.59 1.64
N VAL A 49 3.39 2.51 1.07
CA VAL A 49 3.91 3.55 0.16
C VAL A 49 4.88 4.49 0.88
N ALA A 50 4.58 4.86 2.12
CA ALA A 50 5.47 5.71 2.92
C ALA A 50 6.80 5.02 3.27
N GLN A 51 6.83 3.69 3.33
CA GLN A 51 8.04 2.91 3.59
C GLN A 51 8.87 2.63 2.34
N HIS A 52 8.20 2.41 1.20
CA HIS A 52 8.81 1.83 -0.01
C HIS A 52 8.71 2.70 -1.27
N GLY A 53 8.13 3.91 -1.18
CA GLY A 53 7.73 4.73 -2.33
C GLY A 53 8.85 5.19 -3.26
N THR A 54 10.11 5.15 -2.83
CA THR A 54 11.28 5.45 -3.67
C THR A 54 11.60 4.33 -4.68
N GLY A 55 11.07 3.13 -4.43
CA GLY A 55 11.45 1.91 -5.12
C GLY A 55 12.88 1.45 -4.81
N ALA A 56 13.57 2.10 -3.85
CA ALA A 56 14.88 1.67 -3.33
C ALA A 56 14.80 0.25 -2.75
N ASN A 57 15.91 -0.48 -2.63
CA ASN A 57 15.89 -1.81 -2.01
C ASN A 57 15.62 -1.73 -0.51
N ASP A 58 16.15 -0.72 0.16
CA ASP A 58 15.96 -0.52 1.61
C ASP A 58 14.70 0.30 1.88
N ALA A 59 13.91 -0.16 2.86
CA ALA A 59 12.72 0.54 3.31
C ALA A 59 13.08 1.65 4.31
N TYR A 60 12.37 2.77 4.23
CA TYR A 60 12.44 3.80 5.26
C TYR A 60 11.34 3.52 6.30
N VAL A 61 11.70 2.93 7.44
CA VAL A 61 10.74 2.48 8.47
C VAL A 61 10.86 3.33 9.73
N VAL A 62 9.75 3.93 10.17
CA VAL A 62 9.67 4.63 11.46
C VAL A 62 9.40 3.62 12.58
N GLY A 63 10.19 3.70 13.65
CA GLY A 63 10.06 2.85 14.83
C GLY A 63 10.83 1.54 14.71
N THR A 64 10.21 0.42 15.08
CA THR A 64 10.88 -0.89 15.06
C THR A 64 10.77 -1.53 13.68
N HIS A 65 11.71 -2.41 13.32
CA HIS A 65 11.67 -3.15 12.05
C HIS A 65 10.42 -4.03 11.89
N HIS A 66 9.75 -4.39 12.99
CA HIS A 66 8.47 -5.11 12.95
C HIS A 66 7.32 -4.29 12.32
N ASN A 67 7.50 -2.98 12.14
CA ASN A 67 6.52 -2.11 11.48
C ASN A 67 6.59 -2.21 9.95
N GLU A 68 7.61 -2.86 9.39
CA GLU A 68 7.76 -2.97 7.94
C GLU A 68 6.62 -3.80 7.33
N LEU A 69 5.91 -3.20 6.37
CA LEU A 69 4.89 -3.87 5.58
C LEU A 69 5.45 -4.37 4.26
N ASN A 70 4.78 -5.35 3.66
CA ASN A 70 5.06 -5.76 2.29
C ASN A 70 4.82 -4.61 1.32
N ARG A 71 5.64 -4.54 0.27
CA ARG A 71 5.47 -3.58 -0.84
C ARG A 71 4.15 -3.78 -1.56
N ILE A 72 3.58 -2.67 -2.01
CA ILE A 72 2.44 -2.66 -2.94
C ILE A 72 2.85 -2.11 -4.32
N HIS A 73 2.19 -2.59 -5.36
CA HIS A 73 2.27 -2.04 -6.70
C HIS A 73 1.56 -0.68 -6.72
N PRO A 74 2.26 0.43 -7.06
CA PRO A 74 1.72 1.77 -6.89
C PRO A 74 0.45 2.05 -7.73
N LEU A 75 0.27 1.34 -8.85
CA LEU A 75 -0.92 1.46 -9.70
C LEU A 75 -2.09 0.55 -9.27
N HIS A 76 -1.80 -0.63 -8.71
CA HIS A 76 -2.81 -1.68 -8.56
C HIS A 76 -3.14 -1.98 -7.09
N ASN A 77 -2.39 -1.42 -6.13
CA ASN A 77 -2.57 -1.62 -4.70
C ASN A 77 -2.62 -3.10 -4.27
N ILE A 78 -1.79 -3.94 -4.91
CA ILE A 78 -1.59 -5.35 -4.58
C ILE A 78 -0.10 -5.65 -4.53
N ALA A 79 0.31 -6.80 -4.01
CA ALA A 79 1.72 -7.18 -4.02
C ALA A 79 2.29 -7.15 -5.45
N PRO A 80 3.48 -6.56 -5.70
CA PRO A 80 4.03 -6.40 -7.06
C PRO A 80 4.06 -7.69 -7.88
N HIS A 81 4.44 -8.81 -7.26
CA HIS A 81 4.50 -10.11 -7.93
C HIS A 81 3.12 -10.58 -8.43
N LEU A 82 2.02 -10.25 -7.75
CA LEU A 82 0.67 -10.59 -8.20
C LEU A 82 0.26 -9.77 -9.43
N ALA A 83 0.64 -8.49 -9.47
CA ALA A 83 0.41 -7.64 -10.65
C ALA A 83 1.18 -8.19 -11.87
N TYR A 84 2.46 -8.55 -11.69
CA TYR A 84 3.26 -9.13 -12.77
C TYR A 84 2.73 -10.50 -13.21
N ASN A 85 2.32 -11.36 -12.28
CA ASN A 85 1.73 -12.66 -12.60
C ASN A 85 0.45 -12.51 -13.43
N ALA A 86 -0.45 -11.60 -13.04
CA ALA A 86 -1.67 -11.32 -13.79
C ALA A 86 -1.34 -10.79 -15.20
N LEU A 87 -0.43 -9.82 -15.31
CA LEU A 87 0.00 -9.28 -16.60
C LEU A 87 0.59 -10.36 -17.52
N HIS A 88 1.50 -11.19 -16.98
CA HIS A 88 2.13 -12.28 -17.72
C HIS A 88 1.13 -13.34 -18.18
N TYR A 89 0.08 -13.60 -17.40
CA TYR A 89 -0.98 -14.50 -17.78
C TYR A 89 -1.82 -13.91 -18.93
N PHE A 90 -2.37 -12.71 -18.76
CA PHE A 90 -3.32 -12.15 -19.73
C PHE A 90 -2.67 -11.69 -21.05
N ILE A 91 -1.40 -11.27 -21.05
CA ILE A 91 -0.69 -10.89 -22.29
C ILE A 91 -0.53 -12.07 -23.27
N ARG A 92 -0.61 -13.31 -22.77
CA ARG A 92 -0.52 -14.54 -23.59
C ARG A 92 -1.86 -14.98 -24.17
N HIS A 93 -2.95 -14.29 -23.83
CA HIS A 93 -4.28 -14.62 -24.30
C HIS A 93 -4.78 -13.50 -25.24
N PRO A 94 -5.52 -13.82 -26.31
CA PRO A 94 -6.12 -12.79 -27.15
C PRO A 94 -7.15 -11.98 -26.33
N PRO A 95 -7.27 -10.66 -26.58
CA PRO A 95 -8.33 -9.88 -25.95
C PRO A 95 -9.70 -10.44 -26.36
N PRO A 96 -10.73 -10.34 -25.49
CA PRO A 96 -12.07 -10.78 -25.83
C PRO A 96 -12.55 -10.14 -27.13
N VAL A 97 -13.07 -10.95 -28.06
CA VAL A 97 -13.76 -10.44 -29.24
C VAL A 97 -15.08 -9.84 -28.76
N LYS A 98 -15.34 -8.56 -29.04
CA LYS A 98 -16.67 -7.99 -28.81
C LYS A 98 -17.65 -8.70 -29.74
N ASP A 99 -18.63 -9.39 -29.17
CA ASP A 99 -19.77 -9.89 -29.94
C ASP A 99 -20.49 -8.68 -30.58
N LYS A 100 -20.79 -8.81 -31.88
CA LYS A 100 -21.56 -7.81 -32.63
C LYS A 100 -23.05 -8.01 -32.33
N ASN A 101 -23.49 -7.62 -31.14
CA ASN A 101 -24.91 -7.40 -30.86
C ASN A 101 -25.19 -5.89 -30.81
#